data_AF-A0A6V7HG71-F1
#
_entry.id   AF-A0A6V7HG71-F1
#
_cell.length_a   1.000
_cell.length_b   1.000
_cell.length_c   1.000
_cell.angle_alpha   90.00
_cell.angle_beta   90.00
_cell.angle_gamma   90.00
#
_symmetry.space_group_name_H-M   'P 1'
#
loop_
_entity.id
_entity.type
_entity.pdbx_description
1 polymer ?
#
loop_
_entity_poly.entity_id
_entity_poly.type
_entity_poly.pdbx_seq_one_letter_code
_entity_poly.pdbx_strand_id
1 'polypeptide(L)'
;EVAAGIPTKRIVLGGFSQGGALAIYSALTFPEPLAGVIALSAWLPLHQKFPAEAIGNKNTPLLQCHGDCDPIVPYRWGQLTASVLKQFMTQTEFKTYRGMMHASCDE
;
A
#
# COMPACT_ATOMS: atom_id res chain seq x y z
N GLU A 1 -1.89 19.72 2.11
CA GLU A 1 -0.43 19.61 1.90
C GLU A 1 0.08 20.36 0.68
N VAL A 2 -0.28 19.97 -0.56
CA VAL A 2 0.26 20.62 -1.78
C VAL A 2 -0.05 22.12 -1.83
N ALA A 3 -1.30 22.51 -1.54
CA ALA A 3 -1.68 23.93 -1.47
C ALA A 3 -0.95 24.71 -0.35
N ALA A 4 -0.43 24.01 0.66
CA ALA A 4 0.41 24.58 1.72
C ALA A 4 1.91 24.63 1.33
N GLY A 5 2.26 24.28 0.09
CA GLY A 5 3.61 24.38 -0.46
C GLY A 5 4.48 23.14 -0.28
N ILE A 6 3.96 22.02 0.21
CA ILE A 6 4.73 20.78 0.36
C ILE A 6 4.75 20.02 -0.97
N PRO A 7 5.93 19.79 -1.58
CA PRO A 7 6.03 19.03 -2.83
C PRO A 7 5.55 17.59 -2.65
N THR A 8 4.89 17.01 -3.67
CA THR A 8 4.37 15.63 -3.65
C THR A 8 5.45 14.58 -3.34
N LYS A 9 6.67 14.78 -3.83
CA LYS A 9 7.86 13.96 -3.52
C LYS A 9 8.33 14.01 -2.06
N ARG A 10 7.69 14.81 -1.20
CA ARG A 10 7.92 14.87 0.25
C ARG A 10 6.70 14.39 1.07
N ILE A 11 5.69 13.83 0.41
CA ILE A 11 4.47 13.33 1.03
C ILE A 11 4.45 11.80 0.95
N VAL A 12 4.34 11.14 2.09
CA VAL A 12 4.02 9.72 2.16
C VAL A 12 2.52 9.59 2.38
N LEU A 13 1.87 8.74 1.57
CA LEU A 13 0.47 8.38 1.79
C LEU A 13 0.41 7.02 2.45
N GLY A 14 -0.37 6.87 3.51
CA GLY A 14 -0.49 5.57 4.15
C GLY A 14 -1.71 5.42 5.01
N GLY A 15 -1.97 4.19 5.41
CA GLY A 15 -3.09 3.87 6.28
C GLY A 15 -3.14 2.41 6.70
N PHE A 16 -4.05 2.15 7.64
CA PHE A 16 -4.33 0.84 8.19
C PHE A 16 -5.68 0.31 7.67
N SER A 17 -5.75 -1.00 7.39
CA SER A 17 -6.98 -1.67 6.93
C SER A 17 -7.55 -0.99 5.68
N GLN A 18 -8.81 -0.58 5.70
CA GLN A 18 -9.43 0.19 4.61
C GLN A 18 -8.65 1.46 4.25
N GLY A 19 -8.02 2.14 5.24
CA GLY A 19 -7.18 3.30 4.98
C GLY A 19 -5.93 2.94 4.18
N GLY A 20 -5.34 1.77 4.42
CA GLY A 20 -4.21 1.26 3.62
C GLY A 20 -4.65 0.88 2.21
N ALA A 21 -5.83 0.28 2.07
CA ALA A 21 -6.42 -0.03 0.76
C ALA A 21 -6.65 1.24 -0.07
N LEU A 22 -7.19 2.29 0.57
CA LEU A 22 -7.37 3.59 -0.05
C LEU A 22 -6.03 4.25 -0.39
N ALA A 23 -5.02 4.18 0.48
CA ALA A 23 -3.69 4.72 0.22
C ALA A 23 -3.05 4.10 -1.03
N ILE A 24 -3.12 2.77 -1.18
CA ILE A 24 -2.63 2.08 -2.38
C ILE A 24 -3.38 2.58 -3.62
N TYR A 25 -4.71 2.56 -3.58
CA TYR A 25 -5.54 2.96 -4.73
C TYR A 25 -5.28 4.41 -5.15
N SER A 26 -5.27 5.34 -4.18
CA SER A 26 -4.99 6.75 -4.41
C SER A 26 -3.60 6.95 -4.98
N ALA A 27 -2.57 6.27 -4.48
CA ALA A 27 -1.23 6.40 -5.04
C ALA A 27 -1.16 5.93 -6.51
N LEU A 28 -1.78 4.79 -6.84
CA LEU A 28 -1.80 4.27 -8.21
C LEU A 28 -2.56 5.15 -9.21
N THR A 29 -3.58 5.85 -8.73
CA THR A 29 -4.47 6.70 -9.54
C THR A 29 -4.12 8.20 -9.45
N PHE A 30 -3.11 8.57 -8.67
CA PHE A 30 -2.62 9.94 -8.57
C PHE A 30 -1.47 10.16 -9.57
N PRO A 31 -1.53 11.22 -10.41
CA PRO A 31 -0.59 11.38 -11.52
C PRO A 31 0.82 11.82 -11.08
N GLU A 32 0.95 12.49 -9.94
CA GLU A 32 2.25 12.98 -9.46
C GLU A 32 2.94 11.95 -8.55
N PRO A 33 4.29 11.85 -8.61
CA PRO A 33 5.04 10.94 -7.76
C PRO A 33 5.02 11.40 -6.29
N LEU A 34 4.62 10.49 -5.41
CA LEU A 34 4.71 10.61 -3.96
C LEU A 34 6.10 10.22 -3.45
N ALA A 35 6.41 10.56 -2.20
CA ALA A 35 7.63 10.12 -1.53
C ALA A 35 7.62 8.61 -1.24
N GLY A 36 6.43 8.06 -0.98
CA GLY A 36 6.25 6.66 -0.61
C GLY A 36 4.79 6.33 -0.29
N VAL A 37 4.52 5.03 -0.19
CA VAL A 37 3.22 4.49 0.23
C VAL A 37 3.41 3.51 1.39
N ILE A 38 2.57 3.60 2.42
CA ILE A 38 2.56 2.65 3.54
C ILE A 38 1.17 2.02 3.66
N ALA A 39 1.09 0.69 3.53
CA ALA A 39 -0.16 -0.05 3.64
C ALA A 39 -0.07 -1.09 4.75
N LEU A 40 -0.82 -0.89 5.83
CA LEU A 40 -0.80 -1.74 7.02
C LEU A 40 -2.06 -2.59 7.08
N SER A 41 -1.92 -3.92 7.13
CA SER A 41 -3.02 -4.89 7.21
C SER A 41 -4.13 -4.63 6.20
N ALA A 42 -3.75 -4.46 4.93
CA ALA A 42 -4.60 -3.92 3.87
C ALA A 42 -4.64 -4.82 2.61
N TRP A 43 -5.43 -4.40 1.62
CA TRP A 43 -5.57 -5.07 0.32
C TRP A 43 -5.58 -4.05 -0.82
N LEU A 44 -5.28 -4.47 -2.06
CA LEU A 44 -5.51 -3.66 -3.26
C LEU A 44 -6.99 -3.73 -3.64
N PRO A 45 -7.77 -2.64 -3.48
CA PRO A 45 -9.16 -2.64 -3.92
C PRO A 45 -9.21 -2.65 -5.45
N LEU A 46 -10.25 -3.26 -6.00
CA LEU A 46 -10.48 -3.34 -7.45
C LEU A 46 -9.27 -3.91 -8.23
N HIS A 47 -8.54 -4.85 -7.65
CA HIS A 47 -7.27 -5.37 -8.17
C HIS A 47 -7.31 -5.82 -9.64
N GLN A 48 -8.46 -6.25 -10.16
CA GLN A 48 -8.63 -6.67 -11.56
C GLN A 48 -8.44 -5.52 -12.57
N LYS A 49 -8.55 -4.26 -12.14
CA LYS A 49 -8.36 -3.07 -12.98
C LYS A 49 -6.90 -2.66 -13.12
N PHE A 50 -6.00 -3.20 -12.29
CA PHE A 50 -4.58 -2.88 -12.30
C PHE A 50 -3.79 -3.97 -13.04
N PRO A 51 -2.77 -3.60 -13.83
CA PRO A 51 -2.12 -2.27 -13.89
C PRO A 51 -2.76 -1.25 -14.86
N ALA A 52 -3.83 -1.61 -15.58
CA ALA A 52 -4.38 -0.78 -16.65
C ALA A 52 -4.82 0.62 -16.19
N GLU A 53 -5.40 0.74 -14.99
CA GLU A 53 -5.82 2.04 -14.41
C GLU A 53 -4.70 2.77 -13.63
N ALA A 54 -3.49 2.21 -13.52
CA ALA A 54 -2.39 2.90 -12.86
C ALA A 54 -1.81 4.00 -13.77
N ILE A 55 -2.05 5.26 -13.40
CA ILE A 55 -1.59 6.44 -14.15
C ILE A 55 -0.31 7.07 -13.60
N GLY A 56 0.16 6.65 -12.41
CA GLY A 56 1.34 7.22 -11.76
C GLY A 56 2.01 6.26 -10.77
N ASN A 57 3.02 6.78 -10.06
CA ASN A 57 3.66 6.15 -8.89
C ASN A 57 4.26 4.74 -9.08
N LYS A 58 4.48 4.25 -10.30
CA LYS A 58 5.07 2.91 -10.56
C LYS A 58 6.46 2.71 -9.95
N ASN A 59 7.22 3.79 -9.78
CA ASN A 59 8.56 3.80 -9.18
C ASN A 59 8.58 4.29 -7.73
N THR A 60 7.41 4.55 -7.14
CA THR A 60 7.31 5.02 -5.76
C THR A 60 7.53 3.86 -4.80
N PRO A 61 8.37 4.00 -3.75
CA PRO A 61 8.53 2.98 -2.73
C PRO A 61 7.19 2.65 -2.06
N LEU A 62 6.86 1.37 -1.94
CA LEU A 62 5.66 0.92 -1.24
C LEU A 62 6.07 -0.10 -0.16
N LEU A 63 5.80 0.24 1.10
CA LEU A 63 5.92 -0.69 2.21
C LEU A 63 4.54 -1.23 2.56
N GLN A 64 4.38 -2.54 2.44
CA GLN A 64 3.20 -3.25 2.90
C GLN A 64 3.55 -4.11 4.12
N CYS A 65 2.77 -3.98 5.20
CA CYS A 65 2.95 -4.72 6.45
C CYS A 65 1.68 -5.52 6.75
N HIS A 66 1.81 -6.75 7.23
CA HIS A 66 0.64 -7.58 7.54
C HIS A 66 0.91 -8.57 8.68
N GLY A 67 -0.07 -8.78 9.55
CA GLY A 67 -0.04 -9.82 10.56
C GLY A 67 -0.42 -11.19 9.99
N ASP A 68 0.34 -12.24 10.28
CA ASP A 68 0.02 -13.59 9.75
C ASP A 68 -1.18 -14.26 10.45
N CYS A 69 -1.64 -13.70 11.57
CA CYS A 69 -2.78 -14.15 12.35
C CYS A 69 -3.98 -13.19 12.27
N ASP A 70 -4.03 -12.32 11.26
CA ASP A 70 -5.12 -11.35 11.07
C ASP A 70 -6.46 -12.06 10.73
N PRO A 71 -7.48 -11.98 11.61
CA PRO A 71 -8.76 -12.63 11.39
C PRO A 71 -9.77 -11.78 10.59
N ILE A 72 -9.46 -10.49 10.33
CA ILE A 72 -10.36 -9.52 9.70
C ILE A 72 -9.98 -9.29 8.25
N VAL A 73 -8.70 -9.04 8.00
CA VAL A 73 -8.12 -8.92 6.66
C VAL A 73 -7.15 -10.09 6.49
N PRO A 74 -7.61 -11.22 5.93
CA PRO A 74 -6.81 -12.43 5.87
C PRO A 74 -5.41 -12.18 5.30
N TYR A 75 -4.38 -12.70 5.96
CA TYR A 75 -2.97 -12.56 5.54
C TYR A 75 -2.76 -12.86 4.04
N ARG A 76 -3.49 -13.84 3.50
CA ARG A 76 -3.49 -14.19 2.07
C ARG A 76 -3.86 -13.01 1.16
N TRP A 77 -4.78 -12.13 1.58
CA TRP A 77 -5.13 -10.93 0.80
C TRP A 77 -3.98 -9.94 0.74
N GLY A 78 -3.23 -9.80 1.83
CA GLY A 78 -1.98 -9.04 1.85
C GLY A 78 -0.96 -9.62 0.87
N GLN A 79 -0.74 -10.94 0.90
CA GLN A 79 0.18 -11.63 0.00
C GLN A 79 -0.21 -11.49 -1.48
N LEU A 80 -1.51 -11.63 -1.80
CA LEU A 80 -2.03 -11.45 -3.17
C LEU A 80 -1.84 -10.01 -3.63
N THR A 81 -2.11 -9.03 -2.76
CA THR A 81 -1.89 -7.62 -3.02
C THR A 81 -0.43 -7.34 -3.37
N ALA A 82 0.51 -7.79 -2.54
CA ALA A 82 1.94 -7.64 -2.80
C ALA A 82 2.36 -8.33 -4.11
N SER A 83 1.80 -9.51 -4.40
CA SER A 83 2.10 -10.26 -5.63
C SER A 83 1.64 -9.54 -6.89
N VAL A 84 0.47 -8.89 -6.85
CA VAL A 84 -0.04 -8.07 -7.95
C VAL A 84 0.79 -6.79 -8.10
N LEU A 85 1.03 -6.06 -7.00
CA LEU A 85 1.78 -4.82 -7.01
C LEU A 85 3.21 -5.02 -7.53
N LYS A 86 3.92 -6.08 -7.11
CA LYS A 86 5.29 -6.37 -7.58
C LYS A 86 5.42 -6.58 -9.09
N GLN A 87 4.33 -6.85 -9.81
CA GLN A 87 4.36 -6.98 -11.28
C GLN A 87 4.59 -5.63 -11.98
N PHE A 88 4.25 -4.51 -11.35
CA PHE A 88 4.31 -3.18 -11.98
C PHE A 88 4.76 -2.03 -11.05
N MET A 89 4.92 -2.29 -9.76
CA MET A 89 5.53 -1.43 -8.74
C MET A 89 6.75 -2.14 -8.16
N THR A 90 7.91 -1.98 -8.82
CA THR A 90 9.12 -2.76 -8.55
C THR A 90 9.73 -2.50 -7.17
N GLN A 91 9.42 -1.37 -6.53
CA GLN A 91 9.87 -1.01 -5.18
C GLN A 91 8.89 -1.39 -4.07
N THR A 92 8.06 -2.42 -4.30
CA THR A 92 7.12 -2.94 -3.31
C THR A 92 7.80 -3.94 -2.36
N GLU A 93 7.85 -3.61 -1.08
CA GLU A 93 8.27 -4.49 0.00
C GLU A 93 7.04 -5.03 0.76
N PHE A 94 7.07 -6.32 1.13
CA PHE A 94 6.03 -6.94 1.95
C PHE A 94 6.67 -7.54 3.20
N LYS A 95 6.29 -7.01 4.37
CA LYS A 95 6.74 -7.46 5.69
C LYS A 95 5.62 -8.18 6.42
N THR A 96 5.97 -9.31 7.02
CA THR A 96 5.05 -10.12 7.81
C THR A 96 5.42 -10.04 9.27
N TYR A 97 4.41 -9.87 10.11
CA TYR A 97 4.52 -9.83 11.56
C TYR A 97 3.90 -11.10 12.15
N ARG A 98 4.74 -11.93 12.74
CA ARG A 98 4.35 -13.26 13.22
C ARG A 98 3.50 -13.15 14.48
N GLY A 99 2.35 -13.83 14.49
CA GLY A 99 1.40 -13.81 15.61
C GLY A 99 0.57 -12.52 15.71
N MET A 100 0.88 -11.50 14.91
CA MET A 100 0.11 -10.26 14.90
C MET A 100 -1.25 -10.49 14.24
N MET A 101 -2.31 -10.02 14.90
CA MET A 101 -3.68 -10.05 14.39
C MET A 101 -3.98 -8.78 13.56
N HIS A 102 -5.22 -8.31 13.54
CA HIS A 102 -5.61 -7.05 12.92
C HIS A 102 -5.18 -5.84 13.79
N ALA A 103 -3.87 -5.61 13.89
CA ALA A 103 -3.29 -4.57 14.74
C ALA A 103 -1.94 -4.08 14.20
N SER A 104 -1.23 -3.26 14.98
CA SER A 104 0.18 -2.91 14.82
C SER A 104 1.01 -3.45 15.98
N CYS A 105 2.33 -3.53 15.79
CA CYS A 105 3.31 -3.84 16.84
C CYS A 105 4.58 -2.99 16.66
N ASP A 106 5.48 -3.05 17.65
CA ASP A 106 6.75 -2.28 17.68
C ASP A 106 7.92 -2.95 16.93
N GLU A 107 7.72 -4.18 16.45
CA GLU A 107 8.73 -4.99 15.76
C GLU A 107 9.05 -4.46 14.35
#